data_AF-A0A2V5Q761-F1
#
_entry.id   AF-A0A2V5Q761-F1
#
_cell.length_a   1.000
_cell.length_b   1.000
_cell.length_c   1.000
_cell.angle_alpha   90.00
_cell.angle_beta   90.00
_cell.angle_gamma   90.00
#
_symmetry.space_group_name_H-M   'P 1'
#
loop_
_entity.id
_entity.type
_entity.pdbx_description
1 polymer ?
#
loop_
_entity_poly.entity_id
_entity_poly.type
_entity_poly.pdbx_seq_one_letter_code
_entity_poly.pdbx_strand_id
1 'polypeptide(L)'
;MLISCFVFGLAAGLFAQHPALEEGRSRFSAVDIYLDAKGAPLAAYQLEFRATNAAARIVGIEGGEHPAFAGPPFYDPEAMQHERVILAAFSAIPTDKLPAGKTRVATIHLQYIGNQKPALELKLQTAADSAGTKISAAASFEERKTK
;
A
#
# COMPACT_ATOMS: atom_id res chain seq x y z
N MET A 1 57.05 52.71 -23.84
CA MET A 1 55.96 51.79 -24.23
C MET A 1 55.74 50.84 -23.06
N LEU A 2 54.71 51.11 -22.25
CA LEU A 2 54.31 50.34 -21.06
C LEU A 2 53.73 48.98 -21.48
N ILE A 3 54.03 47.91 -20.75
CA ILE A 3 53.19 46.71 -20.76
C ILE A 3 52.71 46.50 -19.32
N SER A 4 51.42 46.79 -19.15
CA SER A 4 50.66 46.73 -17.90
C SER A 4 50.25 45.29 -17.60
N CYS A 5 50.52 44.84 -16.38
CA CYS A 5 49.94 43.63 -15.80
C CYS A 5 48.41 43.76 -15.71
N PHE A 6 47.67 42.83 -16.30
CA PHE A 6 46.25 42.63 -15.99
C PHE A 6 46.04 41.22 -15.44
N VAL A 7 45.87 41.14 -14.12
CA VAL A 7 45.40 39.95 -13.42
C VAL A 7 43.87 39.94 -13.51
N PHE A 8 43.31 39.04 -14.32
CA PHE A 8 41.87 38.78 -14.31
C PHE A 8 41.55 37.86 -13.13
N GLY A 9 41.03 38.44 -12.05
CA GLY A 9 40.39 37.69 -10.98
C GLY A 9 39.01 37.22 -11.43
N LEU A 10 38.90 35.93 -11.79
CA LEU A 10 37.59 35.29 -11.99
C LEU A 10 37.04 34.94 -10.60
N ALA A 11 36.13 35.77 -10.08
CA ALA A 11 35.34 35.42 -8.91
C ALA A 11 34.38 34.27 -9.31
N ALA A 12 34.76 33.04 -8.97
CA ALA A 12 33.86 31.91 -9.01
C ALA A 12 32.76 32.16 -7.97
N GLY A 13 31.60 32.64 -8.43
CA GLY A 13 30.38 32.60 -7.64
C GLY A 13 30.09 31.15 -7.30
N LEU A 14 30.45 30.74 -6.08
CA LEU A 14 29.89 29.56 -5.43
C LEU A 14 28.38 29.76 -5.45
N PHE A 15 27.70 29.10 -6.39
CA PHE A 15 26.30 28.77 -6.20
C PHE A 15 26.26 27.87 -4.96
N ALA A 16 26.05 28.50 -3.81
CA ALA A 16 25.63 27.80 -2.62
C ALA A 16 24.42 26.97 -3.05
N GLN A 17 24.57 25.66 -3.00
CA GLN A 17 23.46 24.74 -3.21
C GLN A 17 22.36 25.22 -2.27
N HIS A 18 21.20 25.60 -2.83
CA HIS A 18 20.02 25.84 -2.02
C HIS A 18 19.90 24.62 -1.11
N PRO A 19 19.75 24.79 0.22
CA PRO A 19 19.52 23.65 1.08
C PRO A 19 18.35 22.89 0.48
N ALA A 20 18.58 21.62 0.13
CA ALA A 20 17.49 20.74 -0.20
C ALA A 20 16.50 20.87 0.95
N LEU A 21 15.24 21.20 0.65
CA LEU A 21 14.15 20.99 1.59
C LEU A 21 14.40 19.61 2.18
N GLU A 22 14.60 19.51 3.50
CA GLU A 22 14.79 18.22 4.15
C GLU A 22 13.72 17.29 3.57
N GLU A 23 14.13 16.31 2.77
CA GLU A 23 13.23 15.26 2.32
C GLU A 23 12.77 14.60 3.61
N GLY A 24 11.57 14.95 4.06
CA GLY A 24 11.06 14.54 5.36
C GLY A 24 11.22 13.03 5.48
N ARG A 25 11.89 12.59 6.55
CA ARG A 25 12.28 11.20 6.81
C ARG A 25 11.24 10.21 6.27
N SER A 26 11.54 9.57 5.13
CA SER A 26 10.64 8.58 4.56
C SER A 26 10.94 7.20 5.14
N ARG A 27 9.91 6.44 5.51
CA ARG A 27 10.05 5.04 5.93
C ARG A 27 9.03 4.18 5.21
N PHE A 28 9.35 2.92 4.99
CA PHE A 28 8.45 1.98 4.34
C PHE A 28 7.87 0.99 5.35
N SER A 29 6.66 0.55 5.10
CA SER A 29 5.98 -0.46 5.91
C SER A 29 5.06 -1.31 5.06
N ALA A 30 4.80 -2.53 5.52
CA ALA A 30 3.89 -3.46 4.89
C ALA A 30 2.70 -3.70 5.83
N VAL A 31 1.50 -3.59 5.30
CA VAL A 31 0.25 -3.82 6.02
C VAL A 31 -0.43 -5.04 5.45
N ASP A 32 -0.55 -6.08 6.27
CA ASP A 32 -1.23 -7.32 5.90
C ASP A 32 -2.73 -7.16 6.10
N ILE A 33 -3.52 -7.50 5.08
CA ILE A 33 -4.98 -7.45 5.09
C ILE A 33 -5.50 -8.88 5.25
N TYR A 34 -6.34 -9.07 6.27
CA TYR A 34 -6.94 -10.36 6.60
C TYR A 34 -8.44 -10.34 6.41
N LEU A 35 -8.97 -11.45 5.90
CA LEU A 35 -10.40 -11.79 5.98
C LEU A 35 -10.58 -13.05 6.82
N ASP A 36 -11.48 -12.98 7.79
CA ASP A 36 -11.98 -14.15 8.51
C ASP A 36 -13.37 -14.51 7.99
N ALA A 37 -13.45 -15.66 7.32
CA ALA A 37 -14.66 -16.19 6.71
C ALA A 37 -15.54 -17.00 7.67
N LYS A 38 -15.15 -17.12 8.96
CA LYS A 38 -15.97 -17.70 10.04
C LYS A 38 -16.49 -19.11 9.74
N GLY A 39 -15.70 -19.92 9.05
CA GLY A 39 -16.01 -21.29 8.65
C GLY A 39 -16.61 -21.44 7.25
N ALA A 40 -16.98 -20.35 6.56
CA ALA A 40 -17.48 -20.42 5.19
C ALA A 40 -16.33 -20.40 4.17
N PRO A 41 -16.40 -21.17 3.07
CA PRO A 41 -15.35 -21.22 2.07
C PRO A 41 -15.29 -19.92 1.26
N LEU A 42 -14.30 -19.07 1.53
CA LEU A 42 -14.15 -17.76 0.89
C LEU A 42 -13.67 -17.91 -0.55
N ALA A 43 -14.56 -17.67 -1.52
CA ALA A 43 -14.23 -17.71 -2.94
C ALA A 43 -13.97 -16.32 -3.53
N ALA A 44 -14.63 -15.27 -3.02
CA ALA A 44 -14.48 -13.92 -3.55
C ALA A 44 -14.58 -12.87 -2.44
N TYR A 45 -13.92 -11.73 -2.64
CA TYR A 45 -14.07 -10.57 -1.78
C TYR A 45 -13.93 -9.25 -2.55
N GLN A 46 -14.47 -8.20 -1.96
CA GLN A 46 -14.15 -6.83 -2.28
C GLN A 46 -14.03 -6.02 -0.99
N LEU A 47 -12.98 -5.21 -0.88
CA LEU A 47 -12.72 -4.33 0.25
C LEU A 47 -12.16 -2.99 -0.22
N GLU A 48 -12.23 -2.00 0.65
CA GLU A 48 -11.61 -0.70 0.47
C GLU A 48 -10.58 -0.48 1.57
N PHE A 49 -9.38 -0.06 1.20
CA PHE A 49 -8.34 0.38 2.12
C PHE A 49 -7.96 1.83 1.80
N ARG A 50 -7.75 2.66 2.83
CA ARG A 50 -7.45 4.08 2.64
C ARG A 50 -6.47 4.61 3.68
N ALA A 51 -5.53 5.43 3.25
CA ALA A 51 -4.83 6.36 4.12
C ALA A 51 -5.64 7.68 4.19
N THR A 52 -6.11 8.04 5.39
CA THR A 52 -7.01 9.19 5.57
C THR A 52 -6.29 10.49 5.91
N ASN A 53 -4.96 10.45 6.03
CA ASN A 53 -4.12 11.63 6.17
C ASN A 53 -2.93 11.55 5.19
N ALA A 54 -2.27 12.69 4.95
CA ALA A 54 -1.14 12.79 4.03
C ALA A 54 0.17 12.14 4.55
N ALA A 55 0.10 11.36 5.64
CA ALA A 55 1.27 10.75 6.27
C ALA A 55 1.63 9.38 5.66
N ALA A 56 0.83 8.84 4.74
CA ALA A 56 1.08 7.58 4.05
C ALA A 56 0.71 7.66 2.57
N ARG A 57 1.52 7.02 1.73
CA ARG A 57 1.25 6.74 0.33
C ARG A 57 1.22 5.24 0.09
N ILE A 58 0.28 4.76 -0.70
CA ILE A 58 0.18 3.39 -1.17
C ILE A 58 1.13 3.24 -2.36
N VAL A 59 2.12 2.37 -2.24
CA VAL A 59 3.20 2.23 -3.24
C VAL A 59 3.29 0.83 -3.84
N GLY A 60 2.50 -0.13 -3.34
CA GLY A 60 2.46 -1.48 -3.90
C GLY A 60 1.36 -2.32 -3.27
N ILE A 61 0.93 -3.34 -4.01
CA ILE A 61 -0.09 -4.31 -3.58
C ILE A 61 0.40 -5.70 -4.00
N GLU A 62 0.43 -6.63 -3.06
CA GLU A 62 0.72 -8.04 -3.26
C GLU A 62 -0.49 -8.90 -2.92
N GLY A 63 -0.48 -10.14 -3.40
CA GLY A 63 -1.47 -11.15 -3.04
C GLY A 63 -1.34 -11.65 -1.60
N GLY A 64 -2.29 -12.49 -1.24
CA GLY A 64 -2.38 -13.20 0.02
C GLY A 64 -1.43 -14.39 0.16
N GLU A 65 -1.52 -15.07 1.30
CA GLU A 65 -0.73 -16.28 1.59
C GLU A 65 -1.35 -17.55 1.00
N HIS A 66 -2.68 -17.59 0.89
CA HIS A 66 -3.40 -18.77 0.46
C HIS A 66 -3.41 -18.88 -1.08
N PRO A 67 -3.26 -20.08 -1.68
CA PRO A 67 -3.21 -20.24 -3.13
C PRO A 67 -4.39 -19.60 -3.90
N ALA A 68 -5.58 -19.57 -3.28
CA ALA A 68 -6.76 -18.89 -3.82
C ALA A 68 -6.55 -17.39 -4.11
N PHE A 69 -5.63 -16.74 -3.39
CA PHE A 69 -5.42 -15.29 -3.43
C PHE A 69 -3.93 -14.93 -3.56
N ALA A 70 -3.07 -15.83 -4.02
CA ALA A 70 -1.63 -15.59 -4.10
C ALA A 70 -1.24 -14.51 -5.13
N GLY A 71 -2.05 -14.33 -6.17
CA GLY A 71 -1.89 -13.24 -7.12
C GLY A 71 -2.35 -11.90 -6.54
N PRO A 72 -1.80 -10.76 -6.99
CA PRO A 72 -2.30 -9.45 -6.59
C PRO A 72 -3.79 -9.31 -6.92
N PRO A 73 -4.61 -8.73 -6.02
CA PRO A 73 -6.00 -8.45 -6.32
C PRO A 73 -6.13 -7.41 -7.44
N PHE A 74 -7.25 -7.44 -8.15
CA PHE A 74 -7.65 -6.34 -9.01
C PHE A 74 -7.90 -5.10 -8.17
N TYR A 75 -7.54 -3.93 -8.70
CA TYR A 75 -7.78 -2.65 -8.06
C TYR A 75 -8.10 -1.57 -9.09
N ASP A 76 -8.74 -0.50 -8.62
CA ASP A 76 -8.99 0.71 -9.38
C ASP A 76 -7.76 1.65 -9.31
N PRO A 77 -7.00 1.83 -10.42
CA PRO A 77 -5.82 2.68 -10.42
C PRO A 77 -6.14 4.17 -10.25
N GLU A 78 -7.36 4.62 -10.60
CA GLU A 78 -7.77 6.01 -10.42
C GLU A 78 -7.97 6.31 -8.93
N ALA A 79 -8.61 5.40 -8.20
CA ALA A 79 -8.78 5.54 -6.76
C ALA A 79 -7.43 5.66 -6.03
N MET A 80 -6.40 4.93 -6.49
CA MET A 80 -5.08 4.90 -5.86
C MET A 80 -4.41 6.28 -5.81
N GLN A 81 -4.74 7.19 -6.73
CA GLN A 81 -4.24 8.57 -6.73
C GLN A 81 -4.67 9.38 -5.49
N HIS A 82 -5.68 8.90 -4.76
CA HIS A 82 -6.20 9.50 -3.53
C HIS A 82 -5.85 8.68 -2.28
N GLU A 83 -4.82 7.86 -2.36
CA GLU A 83 -4.36 6.96 -1.30
C GLU A 83 -5.50 6.07 -0.77
N ARG A 84 -6.35 5.66 -1.72
CA ARG A 84 -7.54 4.84 -1.53
C ARG A 84 -7.53 3.74 -2.57
N VAL A 85 -7.67 2.49 -2.17
CA VAL A 85 -7.72 1.37 -3.11
C VAL A 85 -8.94 0.51 -2.82
N ILE A 86 -9.71 0.22 -3.87
CA ILE A 86 -10.74 -0.81 -3.84
C ILE A 86 -10.08 -2.07 -4.37
N LEU A 87 -9.92 -3.09 -3.52
CA LEU A 87 -9.31 -4.37 -3.88
C LEU A 87 -10.41 -5.42 -4.07
N ALA A 88 -10.31 -6.20 -5.13
CA ALA A 88 -11.19 -7.34 -5.36
C ALA A 88 -10.41 -8.53 -5.91
N ALA A 89 -10.75 -9.72 -5.45
CA ALA A 89 -10.24 -10.96 -6.02
C ALA A 89 -11.29 -12.06 -5.89
N PHE A 90 -11.19 -13.06 -6.76
CA PHE A 90 -11.97 -14.28 -6.68
C PHE A 90 -11.12 -15.49 -7.06
N SER A 91 -11.58 -16.66 -6.63
CA SER A 91 -10.98 -17.95 -6.91
C SER A 91 -12.06 -18.96 -7.29
N ALA A 92 -11.78 -19.76 -8.31
CA ALA A 92 -12.64 -20.85 -8.77
C ALA A 92 -12.07 -22.24 -8.44
N ILE A 93 -11.12 -22.32 -7.50
CA ILE A 93 -10.62 -23.61 -7.02
C ILE A 93 -11.74 -24.39 -6.30
N PRO A 94 -11.64 -25.72 -6.19
CA PRO A 94 -12.62 -26.54 -5.47
C PRO A 94 -12.93 -26.01 -4.07
N THR A 95 -14.20 -26.10 -3.66
CA THR A 95 -14.72 -25.52 -2.40
C THR A 95 -13.98 -26.02 -1.16
N ASP A 96 -13.60 -27.30 -1.14
CA ASP A 96 -12.82 -27.94 -0.08
C ASP A 96 -11.37 -27.43 0.02
N LYS A 97 -10.90 -26.69 -0.98
CA LYS A 97 -9.59 -26.05 -1.01
C LYS A 97 -9.65 -24.55 -0.76
N LEU A 98 -10.83 -23.96 -0.57
CA LEU A 98 -10.95 -22.54 -0.24
C LEU A 98 -10.65 -22.28 1.23
N PRO A 99 -10.10 -21.10 1.58
CA PRO A 99 -9.87 -20.76 2.98
C PRO A 99 -11.21 -20.52 3.67
N ALA A 100 -11.36 -21.14 4.85
CA ALA A 100 -12.59 -21.01 5.66
C ALA A 100 -12.40 -20.16 6.93
N GLY A 101 -11.17 -19.82 7.31
CA GLY A 101 -10.86 -19.02 8.51
C GLY A 101 -10.13 -17.72 8.18
N LYS A 102 -9.51 -17.11 9.19
CA LYS A 102 -8.65 -15.93 9.02
C LYS A 102 -7.52 -16.25 8.04
N THR A 103 -7.47 -15.51 6.94
CA THR A 103 -6.49 -15.67 5.86
C THR A 103 -5.98 -14.31 5.43
N ARG A 104 -4.68 -14.17 5.22
CA ARG A 104 -4.14 -12.97 4.57
C ARG A 104 -4.52 -12.99 3.10
N VAL A 105 -5.25 -11.98 2.65
CA VAL A 105 -5.74 -11.87 1.26
C VAL A 105 -4.94 -10.87 0.42
N ALA A 106 -4.24 -9.93 1.06
CA ALA A 106 -3.35 -8.99 0.38
C ALA A 106 -2.30 -8.44 1.35
N THR A 107 -1.22 -7.91 0.80
CA THR A 107 -0.29 -7.03 1.52
C THR A 107 -0.24 -5.68 0.79
N ILE A 108 -0.43 -4.59 1.54
CA ILE A 108 -0.35 -3.22 1.04
C ILE A 108 0.96 -2.61 1.50
N HIS A 109 1.77 -2.13 0.56
CA HIS A 109 3.02 -1.45 0.84
C HIS A 109 2.79 0.05 0.95
N LEU A 110 3.26 0.62 2.05
CA LEU A 110 3.11 2.03 2.38
C LEU A 110 4.46 2.73 2.44
N GLN A 111 4.54 3.91 1.86
CA GLN A 111 5.58 4.91 2.14
C GLN A 111 5.01 5.92 3.14
N TYR A 112 5.61 6.03 4.31
CA TYR A 112 5.27 7.07 5.27
C TYR A 112 6.13 8.31 5.07
N ILE A 113 5.50 9.47 5.23
CA ILE A 113 6.10 10.78 4.98
C ILE A 113 6.16 11.57 6.29
N GLY A 114 7.37 12.01 6.65
CA GLY A 114 7.61 12.76 7.87
C GLY A 114 7.34 11.95 9.14
N ASN A 115 7.02 12.65 10.23
CA ASN A 115 6.90 12.04 11.56
C ASN A 115 5.44 11.87 12.03
N GLN A 116 4.46 12.23 11.20
CA GLN A 116 3.05 12.08 11.56
C GLN A 116 2.65 10.60 11.52
N LYS A 117 1.85 10.17 12.50
CA LYS A 117 1.29 8.81 12.51
C LYS A 117 0.30 8.64 11.34
N PRO A 118 0.43 7.58 10.52
CA PRO A 118 -0.53 7.30 9.46
C PRO A 118 -1.91 6.95 10.05
N ALA A 119 -2.96 7.50 9.45
CA ALA A 119 -4.34 7.12 9.73
C ALA A 119 -4.81 6.19 8.61
N LEU A 120 -5.13 4.95 8.97
CA LEU A 120 -5.48 3.89 8.01
C LEU A 120 -6.88 3.36 8.32
N GLU A 121 -7.66 3.13 7.28
CA GLU A 121 -9.01 2.59 7.35
C GLU A 121 -9.17 1.38 6.42
N LEU A 122 -9.99 0.42 6.85
CA LEU A 122 -10.33 -0.78 6.09
C LEU A 122 -11.83 -1.03 6.18
N LYS A 123 -12.47 -1.22 5.03
CA LYS A 123 -13.90 -1.51 4.93
C LYS A 123 -14.13 -2.71 4.03
N LEU A 124 -14.74 -3.76 4.58
CA LEU A 124 -15.25 -4.88 3.77
C LEU A 124 -16.53 -4.44 3.04
N GLN A 125 -16.57 -4.60 1.72
CA GLN A 125 -17.76 -4.35 0.91
C GLN A 125 -18.57 -5.63 0.72
N THR A 126 -17.91 -6.73 0.35
CA THR A 126 -18.53 -8.04 0.23
C THR A 126 -17.52 -9.18 0.39
N ALA A 127 -18.04 -10.35 0.75
CA ALA A 127 -17.36 -11.63 0.70
C ALA A 127 -18.37 -12.67 0.21
N ALA A 128 -17.94 -13.64 -0.59
CA ALA A 128 -18.83 -14.64 -1.18
C ALA A 128 -18.22 -16.05 -1.18
N ASP A 129 -19.08 -17.06 -1.17
CA ASP A 129 -18.71 -18.47 -1.32
C ASP A 129 -18.55 -18.90 -2.79
N SER A 130 -18.23 -20.17 -3.02
CA SER A 130 -18.02 -20.74 -4.37
C SER A 130 -19.26 -20.71 -5.27
N ALA A 131 -20.45 -20.51 -4.72
CA ALA A 131 -21.68 -20.33 -5.48
C ALA A 131 -21.98 -18.85 -5.78
N GLY A 132 -21.10 -17.93 -5.36
CA GLY A 132 -21.32 -16.49 -5.46
C GLY A 132 -22.31 -15.95 -4.43
N THR A 133 -22.66 -16.75 -3.40
CA THR A 133 -23.57 -16.33 -2.34
C THR A 133 -22.80 -15.52 -1.31
N LYS A 134 -23.36 -14.38 -0.89
CA LYS A 134 -22.75 -13.52 0.11
C LYS A 134 -22.61 -14.26 1.45
N ILE A 135 -21.44 -14.17 2.06
CA ILE A 135 -21.14 -14.74 3.38
C ILE A 135 -20.88 -13.64 4.42
N SER A 136 -21.02 -14.00 5.69
CA SER A 136 -20.57 -13.18 6.81
C SER A 136 -19.06 -13.34 6.98
N ALA A 137 -18.31 -12.25 6.85
CA ALA A 137 -16.88 -12.23 7.06
C ALA A 137 -16.47 -10.96 7.80
N ALA A 138 -15.28 -10.97 8.42
CA ALA A 138 -14.70 -9.81 9.06
C ALA A 138 -13.37 -9.44 8.41
N ALA A 139 -13.15 -8.14 8.19
CA ALA A 139 -11.88 -7.63 7.67
C ALA A 139 -11.07 -6.98 8.80
N SER A 140 -9.75 -7.20 8.77
CA SER A 140 -8.80 -6.58 9.69
C SER A 140 -7.47 -6.35 8.98
N PHE A 141 -6.62 -5.49 9.54
CA PHE A 141 -5.27 -5.29 9.04
C PHE A 141 -4.26 -5.26 10.16
N GLU A 142 -3.02 -5.64 9.85
CA GLU A 142 -1.90 -5.63 10.78
C GLU A 142 -0.67 -5.03 10.09
N GLU A 143 -0.07 -4.00 10.69
CA GLU A 143 1.19 -3.45 10.22
C GLU A 143 2.34 -4.38 10.66
N ARG A 144 3.19 -4.78 9.70
CA ARG A 144 4.37 -5.60 10.00
C ARG A 144 5.37 -4.78 10.80
N LYS A 145 5.74 -5.29 11.98
CA LYS A 145 6.82 -4.70 12.77
C LYS A 145 8.13 -4.87 12.03
N THR A 146 8.84 -3.77 11.79
CA THR A 146 10.24 -3.81 11.36
C THR A 146 11.04 -4.46 12.49
N LYS A 147 11.83 -5.49 12.17
CA LYS A 147 12.77 -6.09 13.14
C LYS A 147 13.91 -5.14 13.45
#